data_AF-A0A6A3HI28-F1
#
_entry.id   AF-A0A6A3HI28-F1
#
_cell.length_a   1.000
_cell.length_b   1.000
_cell.length_c   1.000
_cell.angle_alpha   90.00
_cell.angle_beta   90.00
_cell.angle_gamma   90.00
#
_symmetry.space_group_name_H-M   'P 1'
#
loop_
_entity.id
_entity.type
_entity.pdbx_description
1 polymer ?
#
loop_
_entity_poly.entity_id
_entity_poly.type
_entity_poly.pdbx_seq_one_letter_code
_entity_poly.pdbx_strand_id
1 'polypeptide(L)'
;METVGGKSCVKPTLSSPEGLAAFLDVTSTQHPCQRLRAKLPDLVFFMSPSVLRRVKTRRSSPKTAPPVEIVAESWLKCRGERPDLMKIFIALYERMPWIVDSSVILGLYPDLNPGRTPAELALALKLWQQYSQERKRRGDALRPVLNELYSTLYQASKTVDSANNQPAPNLDPELYFDPSVPFAPPANLPWVPASADWCAASVLIDHEEPWRAWWLRQPALHPYNEYFLPLHPEFPVFSSAEFDYDHVRRQVVEDLDPGEPTPPVCSAQTPTPANREELNIFEIILEASDDASA
;
A
#
# COMPACT_ATOMS: atom_id res chain seq x y z
N MET A 1 8.21 22.20 -8.90
CA MET A 1 7.94 22.74 -10.25
C MET A 1 8.87 23.94 -10.42
N GLU A 2 9.89 23.85 -11.26
CA GLU A 2 10.81 24.98 -11.48
C GLU A 2 10.21 25.91 -12.54
N THR A 3 10.17 27.20 -12.23
CA THR A 3 9.67 28.24 -13.12
C THR A 3 10.82 28.76 -13.97
N VAL A 4 10.76 28.54 -15.28
CA VAL A 4 11.64 29.22 -16.24
C VAL A 4 10.78 30.25 -16.97
N GLY A 5 11.07 31.54 -16.73
CA GLY A 5 10.33 32.65 -17.36
C GLY A 5 8.83 32.72 -17.00
N GLY A 6 8.44 32.26 -15.81
CA GLY A 6 7.05 32.33 -15.34
C GLY A 6 6.10 31.27 -15.94
N LYS A 7 6.61 30.34 -16.77
CA LYS A 7 5.84 29.21 -17.29
C LYS A 7 6.30 27.92 -16.61
N SER A 8 5.34 27.11 -16.19
CA SER A 8 5.58 25.74 -15.75
C SER A 8 6.22 24.95 -16.90
N CYS A 9 7.48 24.59 -16.78
CA CYS A 9 8.15 23.69 -17.73
C CYS A 9 8.16 22.26 -17.16
N VAL A 10 7.71 21.29 -17.95
CA VAL A 10 7.85 19.87 -17.61
C VAL A 10 9.34 19.54 -17.74
N LYS A 11 9.98 19.10 -16.65
CA LYS A 11 11.38 18.65 -16.70
C LYS A 11 11.50 17.42 -17.62
N PRO A 12 12.50 17.32 -18.52
CA PRO A 12 12.71 16.11 -19.32
C PRO A 12 13.22 14.96 -18.45
N THR A 13 12.68 13.74 -18.65
CA THR A 13 13.19 12.54 -17.97
C THR A 13 14.48 12.07 -18.63
N LEU A 14 15.53 11.87 -17.82
CA LEU A 14 16.72 11.15 -18.26
C LEU A 14 16.34 9.68 -18.48
N SER A 15 16.45 9.21 -19.71
CA SER A 15 16.03 7.85 -20.11
C SER A 15 17.17 7.18 -20.86
N SER A 16 17.42 5.87 -20.69
CA SER A 16 18.34 5.09 -21.54
C SER A 16 17.66 3.80 -21.96
N PRO A 17 17.99 3.19 -23.11
CA PRO A 17 17.47 1.87 -23.45
C PRO A 17 17.68 0.84 -22.34
N GLU A 18 18.86 0.82 -21.71
CA GLU A 18 19.22 -0.11 -20.65
C GLU A 18 18.38 0.11 -19.40
N GLY A 19 18.27 1.37 -18.94
CA GLY A 19 17.47 1.72 -17.76
C GLY A 19 15.98 1.50 -17.96
N LEU A 20 15.46 1.79 -19.15
CA LEU A 20 14.08 1.51 -19.53
C LEU A 20 13.81 0.00 -19.57
N ALA A 21 14.71 -0.78 -20.17
CA ALA A 21 14.58 -2.23 -20.22
C ALA A 21 14.61 -2.86 -18.81
N ALA A 22 15.52 -2.39 -17.95
CA ALA A 22 15.59 -2.83 -16.57
C ALA A 22 14.33 -2.48 -15.76
N PHE A 23 13.76 -1.30 -15.97
CA PHE A 23 12.52 -0.88 -15.30
C PHE A 23 11.27 -1.56 -15.88
N LEU A 24 11.30 -1.93 -17.17
CA LEU A 24 10.24 -2.71 -17.80
C LEU A 24 10.21 -4.16 -17.27
N ASP A 25 11.36 -4.73 -16.92
CA ASP A 25 11.48 -6.07 -16.36
C ASP A 25 11.08 -6.11 -14.87
N VAL A 26 9.79 -5.93 -14.63
CA VAL A 26 9.16 -6.02 -13.31
C VAL A 26 9.22 -7.44 -12.70
N THR A 27 9.68 -8.44 -13.45
CA THR A 27 9.84 -9.82 -12.97
C THR A 27 11.22 -10.07 -12.35
N SER A 28 12.21 -9.21 -12.67
CA SER A 28 13.53 -9.27 -12.06
C SER A 28 13.45 -9.09 -10.55
N THR A 29 14.15 -9.96 -9.81
CA THR A 29 14.28 -9.85 -8.35
C THR A 29 15.04 -8.59 -7.92
N GLN A 30 15.79 -7.98 -8.84
CA GLN A 30 16.49 -6.72 -8.61
C GLN A 30 15.59 -5.50 -8.83
N HIS A 31 14.43 -5.66 -9.46
CA HIS A 31 13.50 -4.56 -9.69
C HIS A 31 13.00 -4.00 -8.34
N PRO A 32 12.94 -2.66 -8.15
CA PRO A 32 12.59 -2.08 -6.86
C PRO A 32 11.20 -2.53 -6.35
N CYS A 33 10.22 -2.70 -7.25
CA CYS A 33 8.93 -3.31 -6.94
C CYS A 33 9.06 -4.69 -6.26
N GLN A 34 9.90 -5.59 -6.77
CA GLN A 34 10.05 -6.94 -6.20
C GLN A 34 10.75 -6.89 -4.84
N ARG A 35 11.78 -6.04 -4.73
CA ARG A 35 12.48 -5.80 -3.46
C ARG A 35 11.56 -5.21 -2.40
N LEU A 36 10.65 -4.32 -2.79
CA LEU A 36 9.67 -3.72 -1.88
C LEU A 36 8.62 -4.75 -1.44
N ARG A 37 8.12 -5.58 -2.37
CA ARG A 37 7.18 -6.66 -2.05
C ARG A 37 7.74 -7.62 -1.00
N ALA A 38 9.02 -7.96 -1.11
CA ALA A 38 9.70 -8.85 -0.17
C ALA A 38 9.78 -8.28 1.27
N LYS A 39 9.52 -6.98 1.47
CA LYS A 39 9.49 -6.35 2.79
C LYS A 39 8.11 -6.36 3.45
N LEU A 40 7.05 -6.76 2.74
CA LEU A 40 5.72 -6.83 3.33
C LEU A 40 5.73 -7.77 4.55
N PRO A 41 5.03 -7.43 5.64
CA PRO A 41 4.84 -8.35 6.76
C PRO A 41 4.17 -9.64 6.30
N ASP A 42 4.47 -10.79 6.91
CA ASP A 42 3.93 -12.09 6.48
C ASP A 42 2.40 -12.22 6.64
N LEU A 43 1.84 -11.55 7.64
CA LEU A 43 0.42 -11.60 7.97
C LEU A 43 -0.22 -10.23 7.81
N VAL A 44 -1.53 -10.25 7.53
CA VAL A 44 -2.35 -9.05 7.61
C VAL A 44 -2.73 -8.78 9.07
N PHE A 45 -2.87 -7.51 9.44
CA PHE A 45 -2.92 -7.09 10.84
C PHE A 45 -4.33 -7.21 11.42
N PHE A 46 -5.33 -6.72 10.69
CA PHE A 46 -6.70 -6.60 11.20
C PHE A 46 -7.64 -7.70 10.71
N MET A 47 -7.08 -8.84 10.30
CA MET A 47 -7.86 -9.98 9.79
C MET A 47 -7.52 -11.24 10.56
N SER A 48 -8.54 -11.93 11.04
CA SER A 48 -8.34 -13.19 11.73
C SER A 48 -7.75 -14.29 10.83
N PRO A 49 -6.92 -15.20 11.39
CA PRO A 49 -6.39 -16.34 10.65
C PRO A 49 -7.48 -17.26 10.07
N SER A 50 -8.63 -17.37 10.72
CA SER A 50 -9.76 -18.16 10.23
C SER A 50 -10.40 -17.54 8.98
N VAL A 51 -10.62 -16.22 8.95
CA VAL A 51 -11.08 -15.53 7.73
C VAL A 51 -10.13 -15.77 6.56
N LEU A 52 -8.82 -15.59 6.78
CA LEU A 52 -7.81 -15.79 5.73
C LEU A 52 -7.82 -17.23 5.19
N ARG A 53 -7.97 -18.21 6.08
CA ARG A 53 -8.08 -19.63 5.71
C ARG A 53 -9.36 -19.90 4.91
N ARG A 54 -10.51 -19.33 5.29
CA ARG A 54 -11.77 -19.46 4.54
C ARG A 54 -11.62 -18.91 3.12
N VAL A 55 -11.03 -17.72 2.98
CA VAL A 55 -10.76 -17.10 1.67
C VAL A 55 -9.82 -17.96 0.82
N LYS A 56 -8.71 -18.45 1.39
CA LYS A 56 -7.73 -19.28 0.66
C LYS A 56 -8.27 -20.64 0.23
N THR A 57 -9.19 -21.22 0.99
CA THR A 57 -9.75 -22.56 0.73
C THR A 57 -11.03 -22.54 -0.11
N ARG A 58 -11.61 -21.35 -0.35
CA ARG A 58 -12.84 -21.20 -1.11
C ARG A 58 -12.65 -21.68 -2.56
N ARG A 59 -13.46 -22.68 -2.95
CA ARG A 59 -13.46 -23.26 -4.29
C ARG A 59 -14.51 -22.63 -5.24
N SER A 60 -15.44 -21.83 -4.72
CA SER A 60 -16.64 -21.32 -5.41
C SER A 60 -16.68 -19.78 -5.52
N SER A 61 -17.57 -19.29 -6.40
CA SER A 61 -17.66 -17.90 -6.86
C SER A 61 -17.87 -16.87 -5.73
N PRO A 62 -17.24 -15.68 -5.78
CA PRO A 62 -17.32 -14.63 -4.76
C PRO A 62 -18.69 -13.95 -4.62
N LYS A 63 -19.70 -14.28 -5.44
CA LYS A 63 -21.00 -13.57 -5.49
C LYS A 63 -21.82 -13.59 -4.18
N THR A 64 -21.51 -14.47 -3.23
CA THR A 64 -22.21 -14.59 -1.94
C THR A 64 -21.25 -14.52 -0.75
N ALA A 65 -20.04 -13.99 -0.97
CA ALA A 65 -19.05 -13.87 0.08
C ALA A 65 -19.48 -12.86 1.16
N PRO A 66 -19.26 -13.17 2.46
CA PRO A 66 -19.39 -12.16 3.50
C PRO A 66 -18.46 -10.96 3.24
N PRO A 67 -18.85 -9.72 3.62
CA PRO A 67 -18.02 -8.53 3.43
C PRO A 67 -16.58 -8.68 3.91
N VAL A 68 -16.38 -9.29 5.08
CA VAL A 68 -15.05 -9.55 5.66
C VAL A 68 -14.15 -10.39 4.73
N GLU A 69 -14.73 -11.39 4.07
CA GLU A 69 -14.00 -12.27 3.16
C GLU A 69 -13.70 -11.59 1.82
N ILE A 70 -14.57 -10.67 1.36
CA ILE A 70 -14.33 -9.84 0.17
C ILE A 70 -13.16 -8.88 0.41
N VAL A 71 -13.14 -8.22 1.57
CA VAL A 71 -12.05 -7.32 1.98
C VAL A 71 -10.73 -8.09 2.08
N ALA A 72 -10.73 -9.21 2.80
CA ALA A 72 -9.56 -10.07 2.93
C ALA A 72 -9.03 -10.56 1.57
N GLU A 73 -9.91 -11.00 0.66
CA GLU A 73 -9.51 -11.42 -0.68
C GLU A 73 -8.89 -10.27 -1.47
N SER A 74 -9.46 -9.06 -1.37
CA SER A 74 -8.93 -7.87 -2.04
C SER A 74 -7.55 -7.49 -1.52
N TRP A 75 -7.31 -7.57 -0.22
CA TRP A 75 -5.98 -7.33 0.36
C TRP A 75 -4.93 -8.34 -0.09
N LEU A 76 -5.28 -9.63 -0.11
CA LEU A 76 -4.39 -10.67 -0.63
C LEU A 76 -4.06 -10.45 -2.11
N LYS A 77 -5.00 -9.92 -2.91
CA LYS A 77 -4.75 -9.45 -4.28
C LYS A 77 -3.80 -8.27 -4.31
N CYS A 78 -4.02 -7.23 -3.51
CA CYS A 78 -3.15 -6.06 -3.42
C CYS A 78 -1.71 -6.41 -3.01
N ARG A 79 -1.53 -7.37 -2.12
CA ARG A 79 -0.23 -7.88 -1.68
C ARG A 79 0.50 -8.73 -2.74
N GLY A 80 -0.19 -9.15 -3.80
CA GLY A 80 0.42 -9.95 -4.87
C GLY A 80 0.94 -11.31 -4.38
N GLU A 81 0.24 -11.93 -3.41
CA GLU A 81 0.64 -13.19 -2.75
C GLU A 81 0.76 -14.39 -3.71
N ARG A 82 0.14 -14.31 -4.89
CA ARG A 82 0.20 -15.35 -5.93
C ARG A 82 0.77 -14.79 -7.23
N PRO A 83 1.47 -15.60 -8.05
CA PRO A 83 2.04 -15.14 -9.32
C PRO A 83 1.03 -14.46 -10.25
N ASP A 84 -0.21 -14.95 -10.31
CA ASP A 84 -1.30 -14.38 -11.12
C ASP A 84 -1.80 -13.01 -10.61
N LEU A 85 -1.52 -12.69 -9.34
CA LEU A 85 -1.92 -11.46 -8.67
C LEU A 85 -0.78 -10.43 -8.57
N MET A 86 0.46 -10.81 -8.92
CA MET A 86 1.63 -9.92 -8.92
C MET A 86 1.37 -8.62 -9.67
N LYS A 87 0.63 -8.69 -10.78
CA LYS A 87 0.22 -7.53 -11.59
C LYS A 87 -0.54 -6.46 -10.81
N ILE A 88 -1.28 -6.85 -9.76
CA ILE A 88 -2.04 -5.93 -8.90
C ILE A 88 -1.08 -5.19 -7.96
N PHE A 89 -0.15 -5.91 -7.33
CA PHE A 89 0.91 -5.30 -6.52
C PHE A 89 1.77 -4.35 -7.35
N ILE A 90 2.19 -4.76 -8.56
CA ILE A 90 2.97 -3.92 -9.47
C ILE A 90 2.18 -2.66 -9.84
N ALA A 91 0.89 -2.79 -10.14
CA ALA A 91 0.04 -1.62 -10.43
C ALA A 91 -0.01 -0.63 -9.26
N LEU A 92 -0.07 -1.12 -8.01
CA LEU A 92 -0.03 -0.28 -6.81
C LEU A 92 1.32 0.40 -6.67
N TYR A 93 2.41 -0.36 -6.83
CA TYR A 93 3.76 0.17 -6.82
C TYR A 93 3.91 1.30 -7.84
N GLU A 94 3.52 1.10 -9.10
CA GLU A 94 3.68 2.07 -10.19
C GLU A 94 2.94 3.41 -9.93
N ARG A 95 1.92 3.42 -9.06
CA ARG A 95 1.23 4.66 -8.65
C ARG A 95 2.08 5.53 -7.73
N MET A 96 3.09 4.95 -7.07
CA MET A 96 3.94 5.66 -6.13
C MET A 96 5.09 6.41 -6.81
N PRO A 97 5.87 5.84 -7.75
CA PRO A 97 6.76 6.60 -8.62
C PRO A 97 6.12 6.74 -10.01
N TRP A 98 5.01 7.47 -10.12
CA TRP A 98 4.28 7.56 -11.38
C TRP A 98 5.03 8.39 -12.42
N ILE A 99 5.72 7.69 -13.33
CA ILE A 99 6.51 8.30 -14.40
C ILE A 99 5.59 9.10 -15.34
N VAL A 100 5.92 10.38 -15.51
CA VAL A 100 5.15 11.34 -16.31
C VAL A 100 5.44 11.17 -17.80
N ASP A 101 4.41 10.79 -18.58
CA ASP A 101 4.54 10.51 -20.01
C ASP A 101 5.15 11.67 -20.81
N SER A 102 4.65 12.88 -20.61
CA SER A 102 5.15 14.06 -21.32
C SER A 102 6.62 14.35 -21.00
N SER A 103 7.07 14.05 -19.79
CA SER A 103 8.46 14.20 -19.36
C SER A 103 9.38 13.22 -20.08
N VAL A 104 8.94 11.96 -20.27
CA VAL A 104 9.70 10.96 -21.03
C VAL A 104 9.76 11.31 -22.51
N ILE A 105 8.63 11.69 -23.12
CA ILE A 105 8.60 12.07 -24.55
C ILE A 105 9.49 13.29 -24.79
N LEU A 106 9.46 14.29 -23.91
CA LEU A 106 10.37 15.43 -23.98
C LEU A 106 11.83 14.99 -23.84
N GLY A 107 12.13 14.14 -22.86
CA GLY A 107 13.48 13.60 -22.63
C GLY A 107 14.03 12.72 -23.77
N LEU A 108 13.18 12.23 -24.66
CA LEU A 108 13.56 11.49 -25.86
C LEU A 108 13.61 12.35 -27.14
N TYR A 109 13.34 13.65 -27.04
CA TYR A 109 13.38 14.54 -28.18
C TYR A 109 14.82 14.68 -28.72
N PRO A 110 15.08 14.54 -30.03
CA PRO A 110 16.43 14.55 -30.60
C PRO A 110 17.25 15.81 -30.26
N ASP A 111 16.63 17.00 -30.32
CA ASP A 111 17.33 18.26 -30.05
C ASP A 111 17.80 18.38 -28.59
N LEU A 112 17.18 17.64 -27.67
CA LEU A 112 17.59 17.58 -26.26
C LEU A 112 18.62 16.47 -25.99
N ASN A 113 18.99 15.69 -27.01
CA ASN A 113 19.92 14.56 -26.92
C ASN A 113 20.94 14.56 -28.07
N PRO A 114 21.73 15.64 -28.27
CA PRO A 114 22.64 15.77 -29.41
C PRO A 114 23.75 14.70 -29.46
N GLY A 115 24.01 14.01 -28.34
CA GLY A 115 25.00 12.92 -28.25
C GLY A 115 24.43 11.52 -28.50
N ARG A 116 23.14 11.38 -28.83
CA ARG A 116 22.50 10.08 -29.05
C ARG A 116 22.16 9.85 -30.50
N THR A 117 22.33 8.61 -30.93
CA THR A 117 21.95 8.19 -32.27
C THR A 117 20.42 8.11 -32.40
N PRO A 118 19.87 8.33 -33.61
CA PRO A 118 18.44 8.13 -33.86
C PRO A 118 17.96 6.71 -33.51
N ALA A 119 18.82 5.69 -33.67
CA ALA A 119 18.49 4.31 -33.34
C ALA A 119 18.32 4.09 -31.83
N GLU A 120 19.19 4.67 -31.00
CA GLU A 120 19.08 4.61 -29.53
C GLU A 120 17.81 5.30 -29.03
N LEU A 121 17.50 6.49 -29.58
CA LEU A 121 16.27 7.22 -29.23
C LEU A 121 15.01 6.44 -29.64
N ALA A 122 15.03 5.82 -30.82
CA ALA A 122 13.93 4.98 -31.29
C ALA A 122 13.73 3.73 -30.42
N LEU A 123 14.82 3.09 -29.98
CA LEU A 123 14.76 1.94 -29.07
C LEU A 123 14.19 2.35 -27.70
N ALA A 124 14.68 3.44 -27.13
CA ALA A 124 14.17 3.98 -25.86
C ALA A 124 12.67 4.33 -25.96
N LEU A 125 12.24 4.96 -27.06
CA LEU A 125 10.83 5.26 -27.29
C LEU A 125 9.98 3.98 -27.37
N LYS A 126 10.47 2.94 -28.06
CA LYS A 126 9.78 1.64 -28.14
C LYS A 126 9.63 0.99 -26.77
N LEU A 127 10.70 0.96 -25.97
CA LEU A 127 10.66 0.42 -24.60
C LEU A 127 9.70 1.19 -23.71
N TRP A 128 9.70 2.53 -23.80
CA TRP A 128 8.73 3.37 -23.09
C TRP A 128 7.29 3.07 -23.49
N GLN A 129 7.01 2.92 -24.79
CA GLN A 129 5.68 2.57 -25.27
C GLN A 129 5.22 1.20 -24.75
N GLN A 130 6.13 0.22 -24.71
CA GLN A 130 5.86 -1.09 -24.11
C GLN A 130 5.54 -0.96 -22.62
N TYR A 131 6.37 -0.25 -21.85
CA TYR A 131 6.13 0.01 -20.44
C TYR A 131 4.78 0.70 -20.20
N SER A 132 4.46 1.75 -20.94
CA SER A 132 3.21 2.50 -20.78
C SER A 132 1.97 1.63 -21.08
N GLN A 133 2.05 0.78 -22.12
CA GLN A 133 0.98 -0.17 -22.44
C GLN A 133 0.78 -1.21 -21.34
N GLU A 134 1.87 -1.80 -20.83
CA GLU A 134 1.82 -2.78 -19.75
C GLU A 134 1.32 -2.18 -18.44
N ARG A 135 1.79 -0.98 -18.07
CA ARG A 135 1.30 -0.21 -16.92
C ARG A 135 -0.19 0.04 -17.02
N LYS A 136 -0.71 0.38 -18.21
CA LYS A 136 -2.15 0.55 -18.44
C LYS A 136 -2.92 -0.75 -18.20
N ARG A 137 -2.45 -1.89 -18.74
CA ARG A 137 -3.08 -3.21 -18.52
C ARG A 137 -3.12 -3.59 -17.04
N ARG A 138 -2.03 -3.33 -16.32
CA ARG A 138 -1.95 -3.54 -14.87
C ARG A 138 -2.92 -2.64 -14.09
N GLY A 139 -2.99 -1.36 -14.44
CA GLY A 139 -3.95 -0.42 -13.85
C GLY A 139 -5.40 -0.83 -14.10
N ASP A 140 -5.72 -1.32 -15.30
CA ASP A 140 -7.05 -1.87 -15.63
C ASP A 140 -7.39 -3.11 -14.79
N ALA A 141 -6.40 -3.96 -14.47
CA ALA A 141 -6.58 -5.10 -13.58
C ALA A 141 -6.74 -4.70 -12.10
N LEU A 142 -6.07 -3.63 -11.66
CA LEU A 142 -6.16 -3.10 -10.29
C LEU A 142 -7.52 -2.46 -10.00
N ARG A 143 -8.07 -1.72 -10.97
CA ARG A 143 -9.30 -0.95 -10.81
C ARG A 143 -10.50 -1.74 -10.24
N PRO A 144 -10.88 -2.92 -10.76
CA PRO A 144 -11.98 -3.69 -10.18
C PRO A 144 -11.69 -4.14 -8.74
N VAL A 145 -10.44 -4.46 -8.38
CA VAL A 145 -10.05 -4.86 -7.02
C VAL A 145 -10.24 -3.70 -6.04
N LEU A 146 -9.76 -2.50 -6.38
CA LEU A 146 -9.94 -1.32 -5.53
C LEU A 146 -11.41 -0.90 -5.43
N ASN A 147 -12.16 -0.98 -6.53
CA ASN A 147 -13.58 -0.67 -6.52
C ASN A 147 -14.35 -1.63 -5.59
N GLU A 148 -14.07 -2.93 -5.65
CA GLU A 148 -14.69 -3.93 -4.78
C GLU A 148 -14.29 -3.72 -3.31
N LEU A 149 -13.01 -3.47 -3.03
CA LEU A 149 -12.51 -3.18 -1.69
C LEU A 149 -13.19 -1.95 -1.08
N TYR A 150 -13.11 -0.80 -1.75
CA TYR A 150 -13.66 0.46 -1.22
C TYR A 150 -15.18 0.45 -1.14
N SER A 151 -15.86 -0.18 -2.11
CA SER A 151 -17.32 -0.31 -2.06
C SER A 151 -17.75 -1.19 -0.90
N THR A 152 -17.07 -2.32 -0.67
CA THR A 152 -17.39 -3.23 0.44
C THR A 152 -17.19 -2.55 1.79
N LEU A 153 -16.04 -1.90 1.99
CA LEU A 153 -15.74 -1.17 3.23
C LEU A 153 -16.76 -0.05 3.47
N TYR A 154 -17.12 0.69 2.43
CA TYR A 154 -18.10 1.78 2.52
C TYR A 154 -19.52 1.29 2.81
N GLN A 155 -19.94 0.14 2.27
CA GLN A 155 -21.23 -0.43 2.63
C GLN A 155 -21.23 -0.96 4.06
N ALA A 156 -20.16 -1.63 4.48
CA ALA A 156 -20.03 -2.13 5.85
C ALA A 156 -20.13 -1.01 6.90
N SER A 157 -19.47 0.14 6.65
CA SER A 157 -19.52 1.30 7.55
C SER A 157 -20.89 2.00 7.62
N LYS A 158 -21.78 1.74 6.65
CA LYS A 158 -23.14 2.29 6.60
C LYS A 158 -24.21 1.38 7.17
N THR A 159 -23.83 0.20 7.65
CA THR A 159 -24.79 -0.76 8.21
C THR A 159 -25.47 -0.16 9.44
N VAL A 160 -26.79 -0.29 9.50
CA VAL A 160 -27.62 0.14 10.63
C VAL A 160 -28.40 -1.04 11.19
N ASP A 161 -28.61 -1.06 12.49
CA ASP A 161 -29.47 -2.02 13.16
C ASP A 161 -30.93 -1.76 12.75
N SER A 162 -31.58 -2.78 12.17
CA SER A 162 -32.94 -2.69 11.66
C SER A 162 -34.00 -2.50 12.74
N ALA A 163 -33.68 -2.78 14.02
CA ALA A 163 -34.61 -2.65 15.13
C ALA A 163 -34.67 -1.21 15.69
N ASN A 164 -33.58 -0.45 15.63
CA ASN A 164 -33.48 0.87 16.28
C ASN A 164 -32.87 1.98 15.38
N ASN A 165 -32.54 1.67 14.12
CA ASN A 165 -31.89 2.56 13.14
C ASN A 165 -30.56 3.17 13.62
N GLN A 166 -29.89 2.56 14.61
CA GLN A 166 -28.57 3.00 15.05
C GLN A 166 -27.46 2.44 14.16
N PRO A 167 -26.31 3.13 14.02
CA PRO A 167 -25.15 2.56 13.34
C PRO A 167 -24.73 1.23 13.97
N ALA A 168 -24.62 0.21 13.13
CA ALA A 168 -24.17 -1.13 13.51
C ALA A 168 -23.22 -1.68 12.44
N PRO A 169 -22.05 -1.03 12.23
CA PRO A 169 -21.07 -1.52 11.28
C PRO A 169 -20.63 -2.94 11.66
N ASN A 170 -20.65 -3.84 10.69
CA ASN A 170 -20.24 -5.24 10.88
C ASN A 170 -18.74 -5.48 10.64
N LEU A 171 -18.02 -4.42 10.25
CA LEU A 171 -16.58 -4.39 10.05
C LEU A 171 -15.99 -3.16 10.75
N ASP A 172 -14.77 -3.33 11.22
CA ASP A 172 -13.96 -2.27 11.80
C ASP A 172 -13.59 -1.14 10.84
N PRO A 173 -13.60 0.12 11.30
CA PRO A 173 -13.06 1.24 10.53
C PRO A 173 -11.54 1.15 10.34
N GLU A 174 -10.80 0.44 11.20
CA GLU A 174 -9.35 0.28 11.10
C GLU A 174 -8.92 -0.48 9.84
N LEU A 175 -9.82 -1.28 9.25
CA LEU A 175 -9.58 -1.97 7.98
C LEU A 175 -9.26 -0.97 6.84
N TYR A 176 -9.70 0.28 6.90
CA TYR A 176 -9.31 1.27 5.89
C TYR A 176 -7.80 1.55 5.86
N PHE A 177 -7.09 1.24 6.96
CA PHE A 177 -5.69 1.62 7.19
C PHE A 177 -4.83 0.43 7.61
N ASP A 178 -5.16 -0.80 7.19
CA ASP A 178 -4.32 -1.97 7.50
C ASP A 178 -2.88 -1.76 7.00
N PRO A 179 -1.89 -1.68 7.92
CA PRO A 179 -0.52 -1.28 7.57
C PRO A 179 0.22 -2.36 6.77
N SER A 180 -0.29 -3.59 6.72
CA SER A 180 0.31 -4.68 5.96
C SER A 180 -0.10 -4.71 4.48
N VAL A 181 -0.99 -3.81 4.05
CA VAL A 181 -1.54 -3.78 2.70
C VAL A 181 -1.06 -2.52 2.00
N PRO A 182 -0.42 -2.62 0.82
CA PRO A 182 -0.03 -1.46 0.04
C PRO A 182 -1.20 -0.51 -0.22
N PHE A 183 -1.10 0.71 0.32
CA PHE A 183 -2.13 1.74 0.15
C PHE A 183 -2.13 2.29 -1.28
N ALA A 184 -3.31 2.38 -1.89
CA ALA A 184 -3.47 3.03 -3.19
C ALA A 184 -3.76 4.53 -2.99
N PRO A 185 -2.85 5.45 -3.37
CA PRO A 185 -3.14 6.87 -3.24
C PRO A 185 -4.32 7.26 -4.14
N PRO A 186 -5.19 8.22 -3.74
CA PRO A 186 -6.34 8.62 -4.56
C PRO A 186 -5.95 9.10 -5.96
N ALA A 187 -4.80 9.77 -6.07
CA ALA A 187 -4.16 10.14 -7.33
C ALA A 187 -2.78 9.50 -7.43
N ASN A 188 -2.30 9.28 -8.66
CA ASN A 188 -0.93 8.83 -8.88
C ASN A 188 0.05 9.92 -8.42
N LEU A 189 1.14 9.52 -7.76
CA LEU A 189 2.16 10.44 -7.29
C LEU A 189 3.18 10.68 -8.42
N PRO A 190 3.11 11.83 -9.12
CA PRO A 190 3.97 12.08 -10.27
C PRO A 190 5.44 12.03 -9.86
N TRP A 191 6.27 11.52 -10.76
CA TRP A 191 7.70 11.39 -10.57
C TRP A 191 8.44 11.54 -11.89
N VAL A 192 9.60 12.20 -11.83
CA VAL A 192 10.54 12.34 -12.94
C VAL A 192 11.87 11.76 -12.43
N PRO A 193 12.35 10.63 -12.99
CA PRO A 193 13.61 10.03 -12.61
C PRO A 193 14.78 11.02 -12.66
N ALA A 194 15.55 11.08 -11.58
CA ALA A 194 16.74 11.92 -11.48
C ALA A 194 17.95 11.37 -12.28
N SER A 195 17.87 10.13 -12.75
CA SER A 195 18.93 9.46 -13.50
C SER A 195 18.35 8.55 -14.58
N ALA A 196 19.18 8.18 -15.56
CA ALA A 196 18.81 7.21 -16.60
C ALA A 196 18.71 5.76 -16.09
N ASP A 197 19.24 5.47 -14.89
CA ASP A 197 18.95 4.25 -14.14
C ASP A 197 17.69 4.48 -13.30
N TRP A 198 16.55 4.12 -13.88
CA TRP A 198 15.24 4.33 -13.26
C TRP A 198 15.04 3.45 -12.02
N CYS A 199 15.65 2.26 -11.99
CA CYS A 199 15.57 1.37 -10.84
C CYS A 199 16.30 2.00 -9.64
N ALA A 200 17.55 2.45 -9.83
CA ALA A 200 18.30 3.12 -8.78
C ALA A 200 17.62 4.44 -8.33
N ALA A 201 17.13 5.23 -9.29
CA ALA A 201 16.43 6.47 -8.98
C ALA A 201 15.13 6.22 -8.19
N SER A 202 14.41 5.13 -8.47
CA SER A 202 13.22 4.76 -7.71
C SER A 202 13.55 4.33 -6.28
N VAL A 203 14.65 3.59 -6.08
CA VAL A 203 15.09 3.22 -4.73
C VAL A 203 15.50 4.45 -3.92
N LEU A 204 16.10 5.45 -4.56
CA LEU A 204 16.49 6.70 -3.91
C LEU A 204 15.25 7.48 -3.43
N ILE A 205 14.25 7.68 -4.29
CA ILE A 205 13.05 8.41 -3.88
C ILE A 205 12.22 7.66 -2.83
N ASP A 206 12.21 6.32 -2.85
CA ASP A 206 11.61 5.51 -1.78
C ASP A 206 12.24 5.77 -0.40
N HIS A 207 13.51 6.19 -0.36
CA HIS A 207 14.21 6.56 0.87
C HIS A 207 13.96 8.01 1.28
N GLU A 208 13.95 8.93 0.33
CA GLU A 208 13.70 10.36 0.56
C GLU A 208 12.23 10.66 0.89
N GLU A 209 11.31 9.89 0.31
CA GLU A 209 9.86 10.01 0.47
C GLU A 209 9.27 8.66 0.93
N PRO A 210 9.39 8.29 2.24
CA PRO A 210 9.06 6.95 2.73
C PRO A 210 7.64 6.47 2.44
N TRP A 211 6.68 7.39 2.33
CA TRP A 211 5.30 7.08 1.96
C TRP A 211 5.18 6.45 0.57
N ARG A 212 6.11 6.71 -0.36
CA ARG A 212 6.15 6.06 -1.68
C ARG A 212 6.43 4.56 -1.60
N ALA A 213 7.11 4.15 -0.54
CA ALA A 213 7.43 2.76 -0.24
C ALA A 213 6.52 2.18 0.86
N TRP A 214 5.37 2.80 1.12
CA TRP A 214 4.45 2.42 2.21
C TRP A 214 5.14 2.28 3.57
N TRP A 215 6.16 3.12 3.82
CA TRP A 215 6.99 3.09 5.02
C TRP A 215 7.65 1.73 5.33
N LEU A 216 7.68 0.79 4.37
CA LEU A 216 8.31 -0.53 4.55
C LEU A 216 9.82 -0.45 4.84
N ARG A 217 10.43 0.70 4.55
CA ARG A 217 11.85 1.00 4.84
C ARG A 217 12.06 1.80 6.13
N GLN A 218 11.00 2.39 6.67
CA GLN A 218 11.03 3.25 7.85
C GLN A 218 9.76 3.01 8.67
N PRO A 219 9.54 1.79 9.19
CA PRO A 219 8.25 1.39 9.78
C PRO A 219 7.88 2.20 11.03
N ALA A 220 8.85 2.72 11.78
CA ALA A 220 8.57 3.60 12.94
C ALA A 220 7.79 4.86 12.53
N LEU A 221 8.04 5.41 11.34
CA LEU A 221 7.36 6.59 10.80
C LEU A 221 6.05 6.25 10.07
N HIS A 222 5.56 5.01 10.16
CA HIS A 222 4.31 4.64 9.53
C HIS A 222 3.15 5.32 10.30
N PRO A 223 2.17 5.97 9.64
CA PRO A 223 1.09 6.68 10.32
C PRO A 223 0.30 5.83 11.33
N TYR A 224 0.12 4.55 11.05
CA TYR A 224 -0.39 3.56 12.02
C TYR A 224 0.41 3.55 13.33
N ASN A 225 1.74 3.48 13.27
CA ASN A 225 2.59 3.45 14.45
C ASN A 225 2.65 4.80 15.16
N GLU A 226 2.69 5.92 14.42
CA GLU A 226 2.79 7.26 15.02
C GLU A 226 1.47 7.74 15.64
N TYR A 227 0.32 7.39 15.06
CA TYR A 227 -0.97 7.98 15.46
C TYR A 227 -1.99 6.98 15.98
N PHE A 228 -2.04 5.77 15.42
CA PHE A 228 -3.06 4.78 15.82
C PHE A 228 -2.59 3.93 17.00
N LEU A 229 -1.40 3.33 16.91
CA LEU A 229 -0.86 2.43 17.91
C LEU A 229 -0.75 3.04 19.32
N PRO A 230 -0.38 4.32 19.52
CA PRO A 230 -0.28 4.89 20.86
C PRO A 230 -1.63 4.97 21.57
N LEU A 231 -2.69 5.14 20.79
CA LEU A 231 -4.07 5.13 21.24
C LEU A 231 -4.64 3.69 21.35
N HIS A 232 -3.96 2.70 20.79
CA HIS A 232 -4.45 1.33 20.74
C HIS A 232 -3.32 0.33 21.03
N PRO A 233 -2.73 0.38 22.25
CA PRO A 233 -1.52 -0.38 22.59
C PRO A 233 -1.73 -1.91 22.61
N GLU A 234 -2.99 -2.36 22.61
CA GLU A 234 -3.38 -3.76 22.46
C GLU A 234 -3.00 -4.37 21.10
N PHE A 235 -2.85 -3.54 20.06
CA PHE A 235 -2.49 -4.00 18.73
C PHE A 235 -0.96 -4.14 18.56
N PRO A 236 -0.51 -5.02 17.66
CA PRO A 236 0.91 -5.18 17.40
C PRO A 236 1.51 -3.97 16.68
N VAL A 237 2.78 -3.63 16.96
CA VAL A 237 3.49 -2.60 16.18
C VAL A 237 3.63 -3.07 14.73
N PHE A 238 3.43 -2.16 13.78
CA PHE A 238 3.75 -2.44 12.40
C PHE A 238 5.27 -2.51 12.23
N SER A 239 5.75 -3.63 11.72
CA SER A 239 7.15 -3.80 11.30
C SER A 239 7.19 -4.50 9.94
N SER A 240 8.08 -4.05 9.07
CA SER A 240 8.35 -4.75 7.82
C SER A 240 9.21 -5.98 8.05
N ALA A 241 9.25 -6.92 7.11
CA ALA A 241 9.88 -8.24 7.28
C ALA A 241 11.40 -8.19 7.59
N GLU A 242 12.05 -7.04 7.39
CA GLU A 242 13.48 -6.86 7.65
C GLU A 242 13.80 -6.18 8.99
N PHE A 243 12.79 -5.68 9.70
CA PHE A 243 12.97 -4.90 10.91
C PHE A 243 12.54 -5.70 12.14
N ASP A 244 13.35 -5.62 13.18
CA ASP A 244 13.05 -6.23 14.47
C ASP A 244 11.86 -5.51 15.15
N TYR A 245 10.87 -6.30 15.56
CA TYR A 245 9.63 -5.80 16.14
C TYR A 245 9.88 -4.95 17.41
N ASP A 246 10.72 -5.44 18.32
CA ASP A 246 11.01 -4.76 19.59
C ASP A 246 11.81 -3.48 19.39
N HIS A 247 12.67 -3.45 18.37
CA HIS A 247 13.37 -2.23 17.97
C HIS A 247 12.41 -1.16 17.46
N VAL A 248 11.50 -1.51 16.54
CA VAL A 248 10.52 -0.55 16.00
C VAL A 248 9.60 -0.03 17.11
N ARG A 249 9.12 -0.92 18.00
CA ARG A 249 8.28 -0.54 19.15
C ARG A 249 8.98 0.48 20.05
N ARG A 250 10.27 0.31 20.34
CA ARG A 250 11.03 1.27 21.17
C ARG A 250 11.11 2.66 20.53
N GLN A 251 11.36 2.74 19.23
CA GLN A 251 11.41 4.00 18.50
C GLN A 251 10.07 4.75 18.60
N VAL A 252 8.95 4.04 18.43
CA VAL A 252 7.61 4.65 18.51
C VAL A 252 7.33 5.20 19.91
N VAL A 253 7.73 4.49 20.98
CA VAL A 253 7.48 4.91 22.37
C VAL A 253 8.31 6.14 22.78
N GLU A 254 9.54 6.28 22.27
CA GLU A 254 10.40 7.43 22.54
C GLU A 254 9.80 8.75 22.02
N ASP A 255 8.96 8.69 20.98
CA ASP A 255 8.37 9.84 20.30
C ASP A 255 6.98 10.26 20.83
N LEU A 256 6.44 9.58 21.86
CA LEU A 256 5.11 9.87 22.40
C LEU A 256 5.09 11.08 23.34
N ASP A 257 4.16 12.02 23.10
CA ASP A 257 3.88 13.11 24.04
C ASP A 257 3.08 12.56 25.25
N PRO A 258 3.62 12.63 26.48
CA PRO A 258 2.92 12.18 27.68
C PRO A 258 1.63 12.96 27.99
N GLY A 259 1.34 14.05 27.27
CA GLY A 259 0.12 14.85 27.39
C GLY A 259 -1.08 14.37 26.56
N GLU A 260 -0.95 13.34 25.70
CA GLU A 260 -2.06 12.88 24.88
C GLU A 260 -3.17 12.18 25.68
N PRO A 261 -4.46 12.47 25.39
CA PRO A 261 -5.57 11.90 26.13
C PRO A 261 -5.68 10.39 25.89
N THR A 262 -5.95 9.67 26.97
CA THR A 262 -6.27 8.24 26.90
C THR A 262 -7.52 8.04 26.04
N PRO A 263 -7.49 7.10 25.07
CA PRO A 263 -8.62 6.86 24.20
C PRO A 263 -9.82 6.34 24.99
N PRO A 264 -11.04 6.64 24.52
CA PRO A 264 -12.25 6.10 25.13
C PRO A 264 -12.25 4.57 25.05
N VAL A 265 -12.48 3.93 26.19
CA VAL A 265 -12.58 2.47 26.29
C VAL A 265 -13.81 2.00 25.49
N CYS A 266 -13.63 1.02 24.61
CA CYS A 266 -14.74 0.39 23.90
C CYS A 266 -15.72 -0.27 24.90
N SER A 267 -17.02 -0.04 24.71
CA SER A 267 -18.04 -0.67 25.54
C SER A 267 -18.00 -2.20 25.36
N ALA A 268 -17.94 -2.95 26.47
CA ALA A 268 -18.00 -4.41 26.48
C ALA A 268 -19.34 -4.98 25.94
N GLN A 269 -20.33 -4.12 25.68
CA GLN A 269 -21.65 -4.52 25.17
C GLN A 269 -21.76 -4.46 23.63
N THR A 270 -20.74 -3.98 22.93
CA THR A 270 -20.75 -3.92 21.46
C THR A 270 -20.40 -5.29 20.87
N PRO A 271 -21.17 -5.80 19.88
CA PRO A 271 -20.84 -7.07 19.22
C PRO A 271 -19.43 -7.03 18.60
N THR A 272 -18.66 -8.11 18.75
CA THR A 272 -17.34 -8.23 18.14
C THR A 272 -17.46 -8.16 16.61
N PRO A 273 -16.75 -7.23 15.95
CA PRO A 273 -16.71 -7.12 14.49
C PRO A 273 -16.23 -8.41 13.83
N ALA A 274 -16.77 -8.75 12.65
CA ALA A 274 -16.53 -10.05 12.01
C ALA A 274 -15.05 -10.28 11.63
N ASN A 275 -14.27 -9.21 11.41
CA ASN A 275 -12.84 -9.28 11.14
C ASN A 275 -11.99 -9.58 12.39
N ARG A 276 -12.57 -9.39 13.59
CA ARG A 276 -11.93 -9.63 14.90
C ARG A 276 -12.24 -11.00 15.50
N GLU A 277 -13.04 -11.84 14.84
CA GLU A 277 -13.31 -13.22 15.28
C GLU A 277 -11.98 -13.93 15.60
N GLU A 278 -11.76 -14.36 16.85
CA GLU A 278 -10.55 -15.10 17.26
C GLU A 278 -9.23 -14.30 17.25
N LEU A 279 -9.26 -12.97 17.21
CA LEU A 279 -8.06 -12.17 17.48
C LEU A 279 -7.79 -12.13 19.00
N ASN A 280 -6.74 -12.80 19.44
CA ASN A 280 -6.33 -12.90 20.87
C ASN A 280 -5.99 -11.56 21.53
N ILE A 281 -5.94 -10.45 20.79
CA ILE A 281 -5.73 -9.11 21.36
C ILE A 281 -6.86 -8.71 22.34
N PHE A 282 -8.05 -9.32 22.23
CA PHE A 282 -9.18 -9.05 23.12
C PHE A 282 -9.27 -10.00 24.33
N GLU A 283 -8.60 -11.16 24.33
CA GLU A 283 -8.49 -11.98 25.54
C GLU A 283 -7.69 -11.24 26.63
N ILE A 284 -6.63 -10.53 26.23
CA ILE A 284 -5.78 -9.72 27.11
C ILE A 284 -6.54 -8.53 27.72
N ILE A 285 -7.44 -7.90 26.95
CA ILE A 285 -8.26 -6.77 27.44
C ILE A 285 -9.33 -7.23 28.44
N LEU A 286 -9.92 -8.40 28.23
CA LEU A 286 -10.93 -8.96 29.13
C LEU A 286 -10.30 -9.38 30.46
N GLU A 287 -9.12 -10.00 30.45
CA GLU A 287 -8.38 -10.33 31.68
C GLU A 287 -7.95 -9.08 32.47
N ALA A 288 -7.50 -8.02 31.78
CA ALA A 288 -7.10 -6.77 32.44
C ALA A 288 -8.29 -5.97 33.03
N SER A 289 -9.50 -6.15 32.51
CA SER A 289 -10.73 -5.51 33.04
C SER A 289 -11.26 -6.19 34.31
N ASP A 290 -11.02 -7.50 34.47
CA ASP A 290 -11.41 -8.24 35.67
C ASP A 290 -10.47 -7.93 36.86
N ASP A 291 -9.19 -7.67 36.59
CA ASP A 291 -8.22 -7.23 37.62
C ASP A 291 -8.44 -5.78 38.09
N ALA A 292 -9.11 -4.93 37.31
CA ALA A 292 -9.48 -3.57 37.70
C ALA A 292 -10.74 -3.49 38.60
N SER A 293 -11.42 -4.63 38.80
CA SER A 293 -12.64 -4.74 39.60
C SER A 293 -12.44 -5.51 40.93
N ALA A 294 -11.18 -5.81 41.30
CA ALA A 294 -10.80 -6.52 42.52
C ALA A 294 -10.16 -5.61 43.58
#